data_AF-A0A961UP22-F1
#
_entry.id   AF-A0A961UP22-F1
#
_cell.length_a   1.000
_cell.length_b   1.000
_cell.length_c   1.000
_cell.angle_alpha   90.00
_cell.angle_beta   90.00
_cell.angle_gamma   90.00
#
_symmetry.space_group_name_H-M   'P 1'
#
loop_
_entity.id
_entity.type
_entity.pdbx_description
1 polymer ?
#
loop_
_entity_poly.entity_id
_entity_poly.type
_entity_poly.pdbx_seq_one_letter_code
_entity_poly.pdbx_strand_id
1 'polypeptide(L)'
;MQPFFSKQARAALRFVLAGVVLMPVLGSAIPAHAEQPAKKLFGRVAKPADLASRSIGSYARGCLAGAKPLPVTGQSWQVMRLSRNRNWGHPALIAYLERLAGDAAVSGDWPGLLVGDLAQPRGGPMLSGHNSHQIGLDADIWLTPMPNRVLTGQEREDISAISMLKSGKMEVDPAIFTLAHAKLLARAASYPEVARIFINPGIKRALCDIQWTDRTWLRKIRPWGGHHYHFHVRLNCPPDSAGCKNQDPPPPGDGCGAELDSWFLPPPKNPPKRKPKPELTLASLPRDCRTVLEVGGEASVNTVAQGRGGDPARIILDTIPSPRRRPAQ
;
A
#
# COMPACT_ATOMS: atom_id res chain seq x y z
N MET A 1 27.04 102.39 11.39
CA MET A 1 26.15 103.00 12.41
C MET A 1 25.56 101.87 13.25
N GLN A 2 25.65 102.02 14.57
CA GLN A 2 25.04 101.18 15.61
C GLN A 2 23.50 101.15 15.50
N PRO A 3 22.76 100.64 16.51
CA PRO A 3 22.60 99.26 17.01
C PRO A 3 21.09 98.90 17.05
N PHE A 4 20.66 97.79 17.62
CA PHE A 4 19.41 97.64 18.43
C PHE A 4 19.39 96.16 18.92
N PHE A 5 19.68 95.87 20.19
CA PHE A 5 18.72 95.68 21.30
C PHE A 5 17.50 94.82 20.90
N SER A 6 17.03 93.80 21.63
CA SER A 6 17.17 93.46 23.04
C SER A 6 16.73 92.01 23.32
N LYS A 7 17.24 91.49 24.43
CA LYS A 7 16.81 90.31 25.22
C LYS A 7 15.29 90.11 25.31
N GLN A 8 14.86 88.84 25.29
CA GLN A 8 13.76 88.20 26.05
C GLN A 8 13.75 86.71 25.64
N ALA A 9 13.36 85.72 26.42
CA ALA A 9 13.22 85.50 27.85
C ALA A 9 13.24 83.96 28.02
N ARG A 10 13.78 83.52 29.16
CA ARG A 10 13.59 82.24 29.87
C ARG A 10 12.66 81.19 29.23
N ALA A 11 13.20 79.99 29.02
CA ALA A 11 12.54 78.75 29.44
C ALA A 11 13.58 77.62 29.57
N ALA A 12 13.76 77.12 30.79
CA ALA A 12 14.48 75.89 31.05
C ALA A 12 13.59 74.71 30.65
N LEU A 13 13.97 73.95 29.62
CA LEU A 13 13.34 72.67 29.32
C LEU A 13 14.23 71.55 29.83
N ARG A 14 13.80 70.94 30.94
CA ARG A 14 14.30 69.67 31.45
C ARG A 14 13.75 68.52 30.58
N PHE A 15 14.65 67.63 30.19
CA PHE A 15 14.50 66.20 29.86
C PHE A 15 13.11 65.64 29.54
N VAL A 16 12.97 65.04 28.34
CA VAL A 16 12.56 63.62 28.20
C VAL A 16 13.30 63.05 26.98
N LEU A 17 14.37 62.27 27.21
CA LEU A 17 14.86 61.32 26.20
C LEU A 17 13.80 60.22 26.10
N ALA A 18 13.01 60.22 25.03
CA ALA A 18 12.17 59.09 24.68
C ALA A 18 13.09 57.93 24.29
N GLY A 19 13.39 57.06 25.24
CA GLY A 19 14.05 55.78 24.99
C GLY A 19 13.14 54.91 24.14
N VAL A 20 13.37 54.86 22.83
CA VAL A 20 12.81 53.82 21.98
C VAL A 20 13.50 52.51 22.36
N VAL A 21 12.88 51.77 23.27
CA VAL A 21 13.25 50.39 23.57
C VAL A 21 12.87 49.56 22.35
N LEU A 22 13.86 49.23 21.52
CA LEU A 22 13.73 48.24 20.47
C LEU A 22 13.56 46.87 21.14
N MET A 23 12.33 46.51 21.47
CA MET A 23 11.97 45.17 21.94
C MET A 23 12.34 44.16 20.85
N PRO A 24 13.23 43.18 21.11
CA PRO A 24 13.49 42.12 20.17
C PRO A 24 12.20 41.32 20.04
N VAL A 25 11.59 41.33 18.86
CA VAL A 25 10.54 40.37 18.51
C VAL A 25 11.20 39.01 18.49
N LEU A 26 11.16 38.30 19.63
CA LEU A 26 11.38 36.86 19.66
C LEU A 26 10.26 36.24 18.82
N GLY A 27 10.51 36.10 17.52
CA GLY A 27 9.70 35.25 16.67
C GLY A 27 9.74 33.85 17.27
N SER A 28 8.66 33.44 17.92
CA SER A 28 8.46 32.06 18.31
C SER A 28 8.53 31.23 17.03
N ALA A 29 9.66 30.55 16.82
CA ALA A 29 9.73 29.49 15.84
C ALA A 29 8.70 28.44 16.27
N ILE A 30 7.52 28.46 15.64
CA ILE A 30 6.54 27.39 15.80
C ILE A 30 7.30 26.12 15.40
N PRO A 31 7.46 25.14 16.29
CA PRO A 31 8.08 23.89 15.91
C PRO A 31 7.27 23.35 14.74
N ALA A 32 7.90 23.14 13.60
CA ALA A 32 7.27 22.46 12.48
C ALA A 32 6.83 21.09 13.01
N HIS A 33 5.54 20.96 13.35
CA HIS A 33 4.98 19.68 13.75
C HIS A 33 5.22 18.74 12.56
N ALA A 34 6.15 17.80 12.72
CA ALA A 34 6.41 16.79 11.71
C ALA A 34 5.08 16.10 11.41
N GLU A 35 4.56 16.28 10.20
CA GLU A 35 3.28 15.69 9.79
C GLU A 35 3.29 14.19 10.07
N GLN A 36 2.17 13.66 10.55
CA GLN A 36 2.07 12.23 10.83
C GLN A 36 2.35 11.41 9.55
N PRO A 37 3.16 10.34 9.63
CA PRO A 37 3.41 9.47 8.50
C PRO A 37 2.11 8.87 7.94
N ALA A 38 1.92 8.95 6.62
CA ALA A 38 0.71 8.48 5.96
C ALA A 38 0.42 7.00 6.25
N LYS A 39 1.45 6.16 6.41
CA LYS A 39 1.26 4.74 6.79
C LYS A 39 0.50 4.54 8.09
N LYS A 40 0.66 5.45 9.07
CA LYS A 40 -0.06 5.39 10.35
C LYS A 40 -1.52 5.83 10.20
N LEU A 41 -1.81 6.67 9.21
CA LEU A 41 -3.16 7.14 8.92
C LEU A 41 -3.94 6.06 8.16
N PHE A 42 -3.41 5.60 7.03
CA PHE A 42 -4.07 4.58 6.19
C PHE A 42 -4.16 3.22 6.89
N GLY A 43 -3.11 2.80 7.60
CA GLY A 43 -3.07 1.48 8.24
C GLY A 43 -3.97 1.29 9.46
N ARG A 44 -4.69 2.32 9.89
CA ARG A 44 -5.70 2.24 10.96
C ARG A 44 -7.13 2.16 10.44
N VAL A 45 -7.34 2.35 9.14
CA VAL A 45 -8.68 2.38 8.56
C VAL A 45 -9.13 0.97 8.21
N ALA A 46 -10.24 0.53 8.80
CA ALA A 46 -10.75 -0.84 8.64
C ALA A 46 -11.72 -1.01 7.46
N LYS A 47 -12.31 0.08 6.96
CA LYS A 47 -13.37 0.06 5.94
C LYS A 47 -12.98 0.85 4.69
N PRO A 48 -13.45 0.43 3.49
CA PRO A 48 -13.20 1.18 2.27
C PRO A 48 -13.82 2.58 2.34
N ALA A 49 -13.31 3.47 1.50
CA ALA A 49 -13.96 4.76 1.29
C ALA A 49 -15.26 4.54 0.51
N ASP A 50 -16.37 5.08 1.02
CA ASP A 50 -17.67 5.03 0.33
C ASP A 50 -17.69 6.06 -0.82
N LEU A 51 -16.98 5.70 -1.88
CA LEU A 51 -16.76 6.49 -3.09
C LEU A 51 -16.80 5.55 -4.30
N ALA A 52 -16.94 6.12 -5.50
CA ALA A 52 -16.67 5.39 -6.73
C ALA A 52 -15.23 4.85 -6.73
N SER A 53 -15.05 3.66 -7.32
CA SER A 53 -13.73 3.02 -7.33
C SER A 53 -12.75 3.80 -8.19
N ARG A 54 -11.55 4.06 -7.64
CA ARG A 54 -10.51 4.78 -8.37
C ARG A 54 -9.14 4.52 -7.78
N SER A 55 -8.20 4.09 -8.61
CA SER A 55 -6.77 4.07 -8.31
C SER A 55 -6.18 5.47 -8.49
N ILE A 56 -5.54 6.02 -7.46
CA ILE A 56 -5.10 7.41 -7.44
C ILE A 56 -3.61 7.49 -7.16
N GLY A 57 -2.86 8.16 -8.04
CA GLY A 57 -1.41 8.30 -7.93
C GLY A 57 -0.64 7.15 -8.56
N SER A 58 0.51 6.80 -7.97
CA SER A 58 1.37 5.72 -8.43
C SER A 58 1.41 4.56 -7.44
N TYR A 59 1.84 3.38 -7.89
CA TYR A 59 1.81 2.14 -7.11
C TYR A 59 2.42 2.22 -5.69
N ALA A 60 3.40 3.10 -5.49
CA ALA A 60 4.11 3.31 -4.21
C ALA A 60 3.97 4.76 -3.66
N ARG A 61 3.04 5.54 -4.20
CA ARG A 61 2.69 6.88 -3.74
C ARG A 61 1.29 7.23 -4.23
N GLY A 62 0.29 6.76 -3.49
CA GLY A 62 -1.11 6.88 -3.90
C GLY A 62 -2.09 6.35 -2.85
N CYS A 63 -3.34 6.20 -3.25
CA CYS A 63 -4.43 5.65 -2.45
C CYS A 63 -5.47 4.98 -3.35
N LEU A 64 -6.47 4.34 -2.72
CA LEU A 64 -7.56 3.65 -3.41
C LEU A 64 -8.91 4.11 -2.85
N ALA A 65 -9.74 4.70 -3.72
CA ALA A 65 -11.14 5.01 -3.43
C ALA A 65 -12.02 3.80 -3.79
N GLY A 66 -13.14 3.60 -3.09
CA GLY A 66 -14.16 2.60 -3.47
C GLY A 66 -13.62 1.18 -3.63
N ALA A 67 -12.71 0.77 -2.75
CA ALA A 67 -12.07 -0.54 -2.85
C ALA A 67 -13.09 -1.68 -2.74
N LYS A 68 -12.87 -2.74 -3.51
CA LYS A 68 -13.65 -3.98 -3.42
C LYS A 68 -12.81 -5.06 -2.74
N PRO A 69 -13.40 -5.85 -1.84
CA PRO A 69 -12.72 -6.99 -1.27
C PRO A 69 -12.70 -8.14 -2.28
N LEU A 70 -11.58 -8.86 -2.37
CA LEU A 70 -11.61 -10.23 -2.87
C LEU A 70 -12.32 -11.09 -1.82
N PRO A 71 -13.35 -11.89 -2.17
CA PRO A 71 -13.93 -12.85 -1.24
C PRO A 71 -12.84 -13.72 -0.63
N VAL A 72 -12.85 -13.88 0.69
CA VAL A 72 -11.78 -14.58 1.41
C VAL A 72 -11.64 -16.03 0.95
N THR A 73 -12.73 -16.63 0.46
CA THR A 73 -12.75 -17.95 -0.17
C THR A 73 -13.51 -17.84 -1.48
N GLY A 74 -12.94 -18.38 -2.55
CA GLY A 74 -13.64 -18.64 -3.80
C GLY A 74 -13.49 -20.09 -4.22
N GLN A 75 -14.02 -20.41 -5.40
CA GLN A 75 -13.99 -21.78 -5.93
C GLN A 75 -12.56 -22.28 -6.18
N SER A 76 -11.68 -21.39 -6.63
CA SER A 76 -10.30 -21.70 -7.04
C SER A 76 -9.26 -20.81 -6.36
N TRP A 77 -9.61 -20.14 -5.25
CA TRP A 77 -8.65 -19.35 -4.47
C TRP A 77 -9.00 -19.28 -2.98
N GLN A 78 -7.97 -18.98 -2.18
CA GLN A 78 -8.09 -18.68 -0.75
C GLN A 78 -7.17 -17.52 -0.36
N VAL A 79 -7.72 -16.54 0.34
CA VAL A 79 -6.96 -15.41 0.88
C VAL A 79 -6.24 -15.82 2.15
N MET A 80 -4.96 -15.45 2.24
CA MET A 80 -4.04 -15.72 3.33
C MET A 80 -3.85 -14.49 4.22
N ARG A 81 -3.42 -14.68 5.47
CA ARG A 81 -3.13 -13.58 6.41
C ARG A 81 -4.30 -12.60 6.58
N LEU A 82 -5.51 -13.14 6.81
CA LEU A 82 -6.76 -12.40 6.94
C LEU A 82 -6.67 -11.30 8.01
N SER A 83 -5.95 -11.56 9.09
CA SER A 83 -5.70 -10.61 10.20
C SER A 83 -5.13 -9.26 9.75
N ARG A 84 -4.45 -9.22 8.59
CA ARG A 84 -3.85 -7.99 8.04
C ARG A 84 -4.87 -7.04 7.43
N ASN A 85 -6.08 -7.51 7.09
CA ASN A 85 -7.11 -6.75 6.37
C ASN A 85 -6.57 -6.14 5.06
N ARG A 86 -5.86 -6.95 4.27
CA ARG A 86 -5.20 -6.55 3.01
C ARG A 86 -5.77 -7.26 1.79
N ASN A 87 -7.05 -7.61 1.79
CA ASN A 87 -7.69 -8.27 0.65
C ASN A 87 -8.51 -7.31 -0.22
N TRP A 88 -8.09 -6.05 -0.33
CA TRP A 88 -8.83 -5.00 -1.01
C TRP A 88 -8.14 -4.57 -2.31
N GLY A 89 -8.90 -4.28 -3.36
CA GLY A 89 -8.36 -3.88 -4.65
C GLY A 89 -9.31 -3.02 -5.46
N HIS A 90 -8.80 -2.51 -6.58
CA HIS A 90 -9.64 -1.99 -7.64
C HIS A 90 -10.47 -3.14 -8.24
N PRO A 91 -11.73 -2.95 -8.67
CA PRO A 91 -12.54 -3.98 -9.30
C PRO A 91 -11.82 -4.76 -10.40
N ALA A 92 -11.01 -4.07 -11.22
CA ALA A 92 -10.17 -4.70 -12.25
C ALA A 92 -9.17 -5.72 -11.69
N LEU A 93 -8.56 -5.45 -10.52
CA LEU A 93 -7.66 -6.40 -9.87
C LEU A 93 -8.42 -7.61 -9.33
N ILE A 94 -9.59 -7.39 -8.73
CA ILE A 94 -10.43 -8.48 -8.21
C ILE A 94 -10.84 -9.41 -9.36
N ALA A 95 -11.37 -8.85 -10.45
CA ALA A 95 -11.75 -9.61 -11.63
C ALA A 95 -10.57 -10.37 -12.26
N TYR A 96 -9.38 -9.76 -12.32
CA TYR A 96 -8.17 -10.42 -12.80
C TYR A 96 -7.80 -11.64 -11.94
N LEU A 97 -7.88 -11.54 -10.61
CA LEU A 97 -7.53 -12.64 -9.70
C LEU A 97 -8.51 -13.80 -9.79
N GLU A 98 -9.81 -13.49 -9.82
CA GLU A 98 -10.87 -14.49 -9.99
C GLU A 98 -10.71 -15.23 -11.33
N ARG A 99 -10.43 -14.49 -12.40
CA ARG A 99 -10.17 -15.07 -13.73
C ARG A 99 -8.90 -15.91 -13.76
N LEU A 100 -7.77 -15.42 -13.25
CA LEU A 100 -6.52 -16.18 -13.19
C LEU A 100 -6.71 -17.48 -12.41
N ALA A 101 -7.41 -17.42 -11.26
CA ALA A 101 -7.68 -18.59 -10.43
C ALA A 101 -8.54 -19.62 -11.17
N GLY A 102 -9.64 -19.18 -11.79
CA GLY A 102 -10.52 -20.04 -12.59
C GLY A 102 -9.79 -20.67 -13.78
N ASP A 103 -9.12 -19.86 -14.59
CA ASP A 103 -8.46 -20.30 -15.82
C ASP A 103 -7.31 -21.29 -15.53
N ALA A 104 -6.53 -21.06 -14.47
CA ALA A 104 -5.44 -21.97 -14.11
C ALA A 104 -5.94 -23.31 -13.56
N ALA A 105 -7.06 -23.31 -12.85
CA ALA A 105 -7.71 -24.52 -12.36
C ALA A 105 -8.35 -25.32 -13.50
N VAL A 106 -9.08 -24.66 -14.39
CA VAL A 106 -9.77 -25.31 -15.53
C VAL A 106 -8.77 -25.93 -16.51
N SER A 107 -7.64 -25.27 -16.76
CA SER A 107 -6.60 -25.83 -17.64
C SER A 107 -5.81 -26.98 -17.02
N GLY A 108 -5.98 -27.24 -15.71
CA GLY A 108 -5.17 -28.21 -14.97
C GLY A 108 -3.73 -27.76 -14.75
N ASP A 109 -3.39 -26.50 -15.04
CA ASP A 109 -2.02 -25.99 -14.86
C ASP A 109 -1.71 -25.70 -13.39
N TRP A 110 -2.72 -25.36 -12.58
CA TRP A 110 -2.57 -25.01 -11.18
C TRP A 110 -3.86 -25.25 -10.38
N PRO A 111 -3.84 -25.88 -9.19
CA PRO A 111 -5.07 -26.29 -8.49
C PRO A 111 -5.90 -25.14 -7.90
N GLY A 112 -5.33 -23.94 -7.84
CA GLY A 112 -5.96 -22.73 -7.32
C GLY A 112 -4.96 -21.82 -6.63
N LEU A 113 -5.35 -20.58 -6.35
CA LEU A 113 -4.45 -19.55 -5.83
C LEU A 113 -4.52 -19.44 -4.30
N LEU A 114 -3.36 -19.37 -3.65
CA LEU A 114 -3.25 -18.78 -2.32
C LEU A 114 -2.86 -17.31 -2.50
N VAL A 115 -3.78 -16.40 -2.17
CA VAL A 115 -3.63 -14.96 -2.40
C VAL A 115 -3.16 -14.28 -1.11
N GLY A 116 -2.01 -13.60 -1.19
CA GLY A 116 -1.43 -12.82 -0.10
C GLY A 116 -1.95 -11.39 -0.05
N ASP A 117 -1.05 -10.43 0.16
CA ASP A 117 -1.41 -9.03 0.32
C ASP A 117 -1.88 -8.44 -1.03
N LEU A 118 -3.07 -7.83 -1.02
CA LEU A 118 -3.57 -6.85 -1.99
C LEU A 118 -3.30 -5.45 -1.40
N ALA A 119 -4.25 -4.53 -1.48
CA ALA A 119 -4.21 -3.25 -0.79
C ALA A 119 -4.96 -3.29 0.57
N GLN A 120 -4.73 -2.26 1.39
CA GLN A 120 -5.58 -1.92 2.54
C GLN A 120 -6.94 -1.38 2.05
N PRO A 121 -7.98 -1.24 2.89
CA PRO A 121 -9.31 -0.82 2.46
C PRO A 121 -9.35 0.52 1.71
N ARG A 122 -8.41 1.41 2.00
CA ARG A 122 -8.27 2.72 1.33
C ARG A 122 -6.94 2.86 0.59
N GLY A 123 -6.26 1.75 0.36
CA GLY A 123 -4.92 1.72 -0.21
C GLY A 123 -3.90 2.41 0.70
N GLY A 124 -3.07 3.27 0.12
CA GLY A 124 -2.09 4.06 0.86
C GLY A 124 -0.87 3.27 1.36
N PRO A 125 0.15 3.98 1.88
CA PRO A 125 1.31 3.33 2.47
C PRO A 125 0.93 2.38 3.61
N MET A 126 1.56 1.21 3.65
CA MET A 126 1.31 0.19 4.67
C MET A 126 2.21 0.37 5.89
N LEU A 127 1.75 -0.10 7.06
CA LEU A 127 2.54 -0.12 8.30
C LEU A 127 3.80 -0.99 8.18
N SER A 128 3.74 -2.03 7.34
CA SER A 128 4.77 -3.06 7.20
C SER A 128 4.68 -3.76 5.84
N GLY A 129 5.78 -4.38 5.42
CA GLY A 129 5.86 -5.18 4.20
C GLY A 129 6.14 -4.33 2.97
N HIS A 130 5.12 -4.08 2.16
CA HIS A 130 5.27 -3.60 0.79
C HIS A 130 5.45 -2.08 0.72
N ASN A 131 6.33 -1.63 -0.19
CA ASN A 131 6.41 -0.22 -0.55
C ASN A 131 5.32 0.17 -1.56
N SER A 132 4.84 -0.79 -2.37
CA SER A 132 3.72 -0.61 -3.31
C SER A 132 2.38 -1.06 -2.71
N HIS A 133 1.44 -1.60 -3.51
CA HIS A 133 0.10 -1.99 -3.07
C HIS A 133 -0.78 -0.82 -2.58
N GLN A 134 -0.39 0.41 -2.90
CA GLN A 134 -1.09 1.58 -2.38
C GLN A 134 -2.34 1.95 -3.17
N ILE A 135 -2.47 1.49 -4.41
CA ILE A 135 -3.53 1.94 -5.34
C ILE A 135 -4.47 0.82 -5.80
N GLY A 136 -4.42 -0.36 -5.17
CA GLY A 136 -5.34 -1.46 -5.49
C GLY A 136 -5.10 -2.18 -6.82
N LEU A 137 -3.87 -2.14 -7.34
CA LEU A 137 -3.48 -2.75 -8.63
C LEU A 137 -2.30 -3.73 -8.49
N ASP A 138 -1.96 -4.10 -7.26
CA ASP A 138 -0.90 -5.04 -6.93
C ASP A 138 -1.46 -6.19 -6.11
N ALA A 139 -0.99 -7.41 -6.37
CA ALA A 139 -1.32 -8.60 -5.58
C ALA A 139 -0.11 -9.51 -5.43
N ASP A 140 0.09 -10.07 -4.24
CA ASP A 140 0.99 -11.20 -4.04
C ASP A 140 0.23 -12.50 -4.15
N ILE A 141 0.74 -13.44 -4.95
CA ILE A 141 0.17 -14.77 -5.12
C ILE A 141 1.26 -15.79 -4.80
N TRP A 142 0.97 -16.68 -3.86
CA TRP A 142 1.95 -17.67 -3.43
C TRP A 142 2.20 -18.68 -4.55
N LEU A 143 3.45 -19.12 -4.64
CA LEU A 143 3.87 -20.22 -5.50
C LEU A 143 3.63 -21.58 -4.83
N THR A 144 3.10 -21.59 -3.60
CA THR A 144 2.60 -22.80 -2.95
C THR A 144 1.21 -23.14 -3.52
N PRO A 145 1.00 -24.38 -4.01
CA PRO A 145 -0.30 -24.81 -4.52
C PRO A 145 -1.40 -24.72 -3.45
N MET A 146 -2.59 -24.27 -3.84
CA MET A 146 -3.75 -24.30 -2.97
C MET A 146 -4.14 -25.77 -2.67
N PRO A 147 -4.39 -26.14 -1.40
CA PRO A 147 -4.82 -27.49 -1.06
C PRO A 147 -6.25 -27.77 -1.55
N ASN A 148 -6.57 -29.05 -1.77
CA ASN A 148 -7.93 -29.49 -2.15
C ASN A 148 -8.90 -29.52 -0.96
N ARG A 149 -8.89 -28.45 -0.15
CA ARG A 149 -9.83 -28.18 0.94
C ARG A 149 -9.78 -26.71 1.31
N VAL A 150 -10.82 -26.24 1.99
CA VAL A 150 -10.81 -24.91 2.59
C VAL A 150 -9.93 -24.94 3.85
N LEU A 151 -8.95 -24.04 3.89
CA LEU A 151 -8.14 -23.75 5.07
C LEU A 151 -8.96 -22.97 6.09
N THR A 152 -8.83 -23.32 7.36
CA THR A 152 -9.36 -22.55 8.48
C THR A 152 -8.71 -21.17 8.56
N GLY A 153 -9.33 -20.26 9.33
CA GLY A 153 -8.75 -18.94 9.59
C GLY A 153 -7.35 -19.02 10.18
N GLN A 154 -7.13 -19.91 11.16
CA GLN A 154 -5.83 -20.08 11.81
C GLN A 154 -4.78 -20.64 10.86
N GLU A 155 -5.12 -21.64 10.03
CA GLU A 155 -4.20 -22.18 9.02
C GLU A 155 -3.74 -21.11 8.02
N ARG A 156 -4.63 -20.18 7.65
CA ARG A 156 -4.29 -19.06 6.76
C ARG A 156 -3.33 -18.06 7.40
N GLU A 157 -3.23 -18.03 8.72
CA GLU A 157 -2.24 -17.23 9.46
C GLU A 157 -0.91 -17.98 9.63
N ASP A 158 -0.96 -19.29 9.87
CA ASP A 158 0.21 -20.05 10.33
C ASP A 158 0.99 -20.75 9.22
N ILE A 159 0.32 -21.21 8.15
CA ILE A 159 1.00 -21.87 7.04
C ILE A 159 2.03 -20.91 6.46
N SER A 160 3.26 -21.39 6.24
CA SER A 160 4.32 -20.61 5.59
C SER A 160 4.38 -20.91 4.09
N ALA A 161 4.67 -19.87 3.31
CA ALA A 161 4.94 -20.03 1.89
C ALA A 161 6.26 -20.78 1.68
N ILE A 162 6.31 -21.63 0.65
CA ILE A 162 7.47 -22.46 0.34
C ILE A 162 8.40 -21.71 -0.61
N SER A 163 9.70 -21.67 -0.29
CA SER A 163 10.71 -21.12 -1.19
C SER A 163 10.92 -22.01 -2.41
N MET A 164 10.96 -21.41 -3.60
CA MET A 164 11.28 -22.08 -4.86
C MET A 164 12.78 -22.24 -5.09
N LEU A 165 13.62 -21.69 -4.20
CA LEU A 165 15.08 -21.72 -4.33
C LEU A 165 15.71 -22.76 -3.43
N LYS A 166 16.86 -23.30 -3.86
CA LYS A 166 17.74 -24.12 -3.01
C LYS A 166 18.22 -23.29 -1.81
N SER A 167 18.38 -23.93 -0.67
CA SER A 167 18.83 -23.26 0.56
C SER A 167 20.17 -22.54 0.36
N GLY A 168 20.20 -21.25 0.70
CA GLY A 168 21.38 -20.39 0.57
C GLY A 168 21.80 -20.04 -0.86
N LYS A 169 20.99 -20.34 -1.88
CA LYS A 169 21.32 -20.10 -3.30
C LYS A 169 20.25 -19.24 -4.00
N MET A 170 20.62 -18.62 -5.11
CA MET A 170 19.71 -17.94 -6.05
C MET A 170 19.28 -18.83 -7.21
N GLU A 171 19.43 -20.15 -7.09
CA GLU A 171 19.01 -21.13 -8.08
C GLU A 171 17.72 -21.79 -7.61
N VAL A 172 16.80 -22.08 -8.52
CA VAL A 172 15.58 -22.83 -8.18
C VAL A 172 15.90 -24.24 -7.70
N ASP A 173 15.09 -24.76 -6.78
CA ASP A 173 15.11 -26.17 -6.43
C ASP A 173 14.21 -26.95 -7.40
N PRO A 174 14.76 -27.82 -8.27
CA PRO A 174 13.96 -28.55 -9.25
C PRO A 174 13.01 -29.59 -8.61
N ALA A 175 13.20 -29.95 -7.34
CA ALA A 175 12.25 -30.79 -6.61
C ALA A 175 10.98 -30.02 -6.18
N ILE A 176 11.04 -28.68 -6.18
CA ILE A 176 9.94 -27.81 -5.74
C ILE A 176 9.39 -27.01 -6.94
N PHE A 177 10.25 -26.31 -7.67
CA PHE A 177 9.85 -25.50 -8.82
C PHE A 177 9.68 -26.37 -10.07
N THR A 178 8.42 -26.62 -10.42
CA THR A 178 8.04 -27.49 -11.55
C THR A 178 7.48 -26.70 -12.74
N LEU A 179 7.26 -27.38 -13.87
CA LEU A 179 6.61 -26.80 -15.05
C LEU A 179 5.24 -26.20 -14.74
N ALA A 180 4.49 -26.72 -13.76
CA ALA A 180 3.21 -26.15 -13.33
C ALA A 180 3.36 -24.70 -12.83
N HIS A 181 4.42 -24.41 -12.05
CA HIS A 181 4.72 -23.04 -11.60
C HIS A 181 5.05 -22.13 -12.78
N ALA A 182 5.84 -22.64 -13.74
CA ALA A 182 6.20 -21.89 -14.93
C ALA A 182 4.97 -21.56 -15.80
N LYS A 183 4.04 -22.51 -15.96
CA LYS A 183 2.77 -22.30 -16.67
C LYS A 183 1.85 -21.32 -15.96
N LEU A 184 1.78 -21.35 -14.62
CA LEU A 184 1.03 -20.35 -13.85
C LEU A 184 1.57 -18.94 -14.11
N LEU A 185 2.89 -18.76 -14.08
CA LEU A 185 3.53 -17.46 -14.32
C LEU A 185 3.32 -16.99 -15.76
N ALA A 186 3.40 -17.89 -16.74
CA ALA A 186 3.09 -17.59 -18.14
C ALA A 186 1.63 -17.14 -18.33
N ARG A 187 0.68 -17.88 -17.74
CA ARG A 187 -0.74 -17.54 -17.76
C ARG A 187 -0.99 -16.18 -17.10
N ALA A 188 -0.45 -15.95 -15.90
CA ALA A 188 -0.56 -14.67 -15.21
C ALA A 188 -0.03 -13.50 -16.06
N ALA A 189 1.08 -13.68 -16.77
CA ALA A 189 1.63 -12.63 -17.64
C ALA A 189 0.83 -12.39 -18.94
N SER A 190 0.09 -13.40 -19.40
CA SER A 190 -0.59 -13.37 -20.71
C SER A 190 -1.69 -12.31 -20.80
N TYR A 191 -2.31 -11.95 -19.67
CA TYR A 191 -3.43 -11.01 -19.66
C TYR A 191 -2.99 -9.57 -20.03
N PRO A 192 -3.75 -8.87 -20.88
CA PRO A 192 -3.36 -7.55 -21.39
C PRO A 192 -3.30 -6.48 -20.30
N GLU A 193 -4.12 -6.59 -19.24
CA GLU A 193 -4.09 -5.65 -18.13
C GLU A 193 -2.84 -5.79 -17.26
N VAL A 194 -2.09 -6.89 -17.33
CA VAL A 194 -0.87 -7.07 -16.53
C VAL A 194 0.27 -6.25 -17.11
N ALA A 195 0.81 -5.35 -16.28
CA ALA A 195 1.95 -4.52 -16.61
C ALA A 195 3.27 -5.24 -16.31
N ARG A 196 3.37 -5.85 -15.13
CA ARG A 196 4.57 -6.53 -14.62
C ARG A 196 4.21 -7.66 -13.67
N ILE A 197 5.08 -8.66 -13.61
CA ILE A 197 5.13 -9.66 -12.55
C ILE A 197 6.54 -9.66 -11.99
N PHE A 198 6.71 -9.45 -10.68
CA PHE A 198 8.01 -9.51 -10.02
C PHE A 198 8.22 -10.87 -9.38
N ILE A 199 9.37 -11.48 -9.67
CA ILE A 199 9.81 -12.77 -9.15
C ILE A 199 11.30 -12.71 -8.84
N ASN A 200 11.80 -13.67 -8.06
CA ASN A 200 13.22 -13.82 -7.83
C ASN A 200 14.01 -13.99 -9.15
N PRO A 201 15.24 -13.44 -9.28
CA PRO A 201 16.10 -13.65 -10.45
C PRO A 201 16.33 -15.12 -10.81
N GLY A 202 16.46 -16.00 -9.81
CA GLY A 202 16.61 -17.44 -10.03
C GLY A 202 15.42 -18.09 -10.74
N ILE A 203 14.22 -17.69 -10.35
CA ILE A 203 12.99 -18.15 -11.01
C ILE A 203 12.93 -17.57 -12.43
N LYS A 204 13.27 -16.30 -12.63
CA LYS A 204 13.33 -15.69 -13.97
C LYS A 204 14.31 -16.44 -14.88
N ARG A 205 15.49 -16.84 -14.38
CA ARG A 205 16.45 -17.67 -15.11
C ARG A 205 15.83 -19.00 -15.53
N ALA A 206 15.23 -19.72 -14.58
CA ALA A 206 14.56 -20.99 -14.87
C ALA A 206 13.46 -20.86 -15.94
N LEU A 207 12.70 -19.77 -15.94
CA LEU A 207 11.72 -19.49 -16.99
C LEU A 207 12.37 -19.24 -18.35
N CYS A 208 13.50 -18.53 -18.39
CA CYS A 208 14.23 -18.23 -19.62
C CYS A 208 14.80 -19.48 -20.29
N ASP A 209 15.22 -20.46 -19.48
CA ASP A 209 15.85 -21.72 -19.92
C ASP A 209 14.84 -22.72 -20.50
N ILE A 210 13.54 -22.54 -20.24
CA ILE A 210 12.48 -23.35 -20.84
C ILE A 210 12.30 -22.94 -22.32
N GLN A 211 12.15 -23.93 -23.19
CA GLN A 211 11.79 -23.72 -24.59
C GLN A 211 10.29 -23.43 -24.71
N TRP A 212 9.95 -22.15 -24.88
CA TRP A 212 8.58 -21.68 -25.10
C TRP A 212 8.29 -21.42 -26.57
N THR A 213 7.07 -21.71 -27.01
CA THR A 213 6.58 -21.31 -28.34
C THR A 213 6.43 -19.80 -28.46
N ASP A 214 5.87 -19.15 -27.45
CA ASP A 214 5.79 -17.70 -27.33
C ASP A 214 6.56 -17.24 -26.08
N ARG A 215 7.49 -16.31 -26.29
CA ARG A 215 8.34 -15.70 -25.25
C ARG A 215 7.97 -14.26 -24.93
N THR A 216 7.00 -13.67 -25.63
CA THR A 216 6.67 -12.24 -25.49
C THR A 216 6.23 -11.87 -24.07
N TRP A 217 5.53 -12.79 -23.38
CA TRP A 217 5.10 -12.61 -22.00
C TRP A 217 6.27 -12.50 -21.00
N LEU A 218 7.44 -13.08 -21.31
CA LEU A 218 8.63 -12.97 -20.45
C LEU A 218 9.05 -11.51 -20.24
N ARG A 219 8.77 -10.62 -21.20
CA ARG A 219 9.01 -9.17 -21.07
C ARG A 219 8.36 -8.57 -19.82
N LYS A 220 7.19 -9.09 -19.41
CA LYS A 220 6.46 -8.64 -18.21
C LYS A 220 7.03 -9.23 -16.93
N ILE A 221 7.78 -10.33 -17.00
CA ILE A 221 8.40 -10.96 -15.84
C ILE A 221 9.71 -10.24 -15.50
N ARG A 222 9.74 -9.64 -14.30
CA ARG A 222 10.80 -8.74 -13.85
C ARG A 222 11.55 -9.35 -12.66
N PRO A 223 12.88 -9.51 -12.73
CA PRO A 223 13.66 -9.95 -11.59
C PRO A 223 13.60 -8.92 -10.45
N TRP A 224 13.43 -9.40 -9.22
CA TRP A 224 13.46 -8.59 -8.01
C TRP A 224 13.91 -9.43 -6.79
N GLY A 225 14.69 -8.83 -5.90
CA GLY A 225 15.14 -9.51 -4.68
C GLY A 225 13.97 -9.96 -3.79
N GLY A 226 14.14 -11.04 -3.03
CA GLY A 226 13.02 -11.72 -2.37
C GLY A 226 12.21 -12.51 -3.39
N HIS A 227 10.87 -12.41 -3.35
CA HIS A 227 9.93 -12.96 -4.35
C HIS A 227 10.22 -14.41 -4.78
N HIS A 228 10.67 -15.22 -3.83
CA HIS A 228 11.07 -16.60 -4.08
C HIS A 228 10.00 -17.61 -3.63
N TYR A 229 8.94 -17.17 -2.96
CA TYR A 229 7.81 -18.01 -2.52
C TYR A 229 6.44 -17.48 -2.99
N HIS A 230 6.44 -16.30 -3.62
CA HIS A 230 5.29 -15.67 -4.23
C HIS A 230 5.76 -14.91 -5.47
N PHE A 231 4.82 -14.61 -6.36
CA PHE A 231 5.02 -13.60 -7.38
C PHE A 231 4.12 -12.40 -7.09
N HIS A 232 4.67 -11.21 -7.31
CA HIS A 232 3.93 -9.96 -7.20
C HIS A 232 3.41 -9.63 -8.60
N VAL A 233 2.10 -9.58 -8.80
CA VAL A 233 1.52 -9.07 -10.05
C VAL A 233 1.14 -7.59 -9.91
N ARG A 234 1.34 -6.83 -10.99
CA ARG A 234 0.95 -5.44 -11.12
C ARG A 234 0.14 -5.23 -12.39
N LEU A 235 -1.02 -4.59 -12.25
CA LEU A 235 -1.85 -4.19 -13.38
C LEU A 235 -1.49 -2.79 -13.91
N ASN A 236 -1.81 -2.55 -15.16
CA ASN A 236 -1.86 -1.21 -15.76
C ASN A 236 -2.97 -0.39 -15.09
N CYS A 237 -2.85 0.93 -15.12
CA CYS A 237 -3.90 1.83 -14.69
C CYS A 237 -5.20 1.58 -15.49
N PRO A 238 -6.32 1.28 -14.80
CA PRO A 238 -7.61 1.14 -15.45
C PRO A 238 -8.08 2.44 -16.11
N PRO A 239 -8.77 2.39 -17.28
CA PRO A 239 -9.27 3.58 -17.98
C PRO A 239 -10.23 4.45 -17.16
N ASP A 240 -10.96 3.86 -16.21
CA ASP A 240 -11.89 4.55 -15.29
C ASP A 240 -11.18 5.23 -14.10
N SER A 241 -9.86 5.03 -13.96
CA SER A 241 -9.06 5.59 -12.88
C SER A 241 -8.30 6.85 -13.29
N ALA A 242 -9.03 7.95 -13.51
CA ALA A 242 -8.42 9.26 -13.73
C ALA A 242 -7.49 9.65 -12.57
N GLY A 243 -6.25 10.05 -12.89
CA GLY A 243 -5.22 10.34 -11.89
C GLY A 243 -4.37 9.15 -11.45
N CYS A 244 -4.62 7.95 -11.99
CA CYS A 244 -3.69 6.82 -11.91
C CYS A 244 -2.49 7.04 -12.84
N LYS A 245 -1.28 6.75 -12.37
CA LYS A 245 -0.03 6.89 -13.12
C LYS A 245 0.68 5.56 -13.30
N ASN A 246 0.76 5.12 -14.56
CA ASN A 246 1.57 3.97 -14.98
C ASN A 246 3.07 4.21 -14.73
N GLN A 247 3.81 3.11 -14.58
CA GLN A 247 5.27 3.13 -14.72
C GLN A 247 5.64 3.17 -16.21
N ASP A 248 6.88 3.55 -16.51
CA ASP A 248 7.42 3.37 -17.86
C ASP A 248 7.29 1.91 -18.31
N PRO A 249 7.20 1.60 -19.62
CA PRO A 249 7.16 0.24 -20.11
C PRO A 249 8.40 -0.57 -19.69
N PRO A 250 8.31 -1.91 -19.51
CA PRO A 250 9.51 -2.74 -19.40
C PRO A 250 10.42 -2.57 -20.64
N PRO A 251 11.74 -2.75 -20.51
CA PRO A 251 12.66 -2.75 -21.64
C PRO A 251 12.18 -3.68 -22.78
N PRO A 252 12.54 -3.41 -24.04
CA PRO A 252 12.23 -4.32 -25.13
C PRO A 252 12.96 -5.68 -24.95
N GLY A 253 12.42 -6.72 -25.57
CA GLY A 253 12.93 -8.09 -25.45
C GLY A 253 12.32 -8.87 -24.28
N ASP A 254 12.77 -10.12 -24.11
CA ASP A 254 12.27 -11.03 -23.06
C ASP A 254 12.96 -10.82 -21.69
N GLY A 255 14.02 -10.02 -21.65
CA GLY A 255 14.81 -9.72 -20.45
C GLY A 255 15.62 -10.90 -19.94
N CYS A 256 15.99 -11.87 -20.80
CA CYS A 256 16.75 -13.07 -20.40
C CYS A 256 18.28 -12.96 -20.57
N GLY A 257 18.79 -11.89 -21.18
CA GLY A 257 20.22 -11.65 -21.38
C GLY A 257 20.88 -10.81 -20.30
N ALA A 258 21.70 -9.84 -20.71
CA ALA A 258 22.55 -9.03 -19.84
C ALA A 258 21.84 -8.38 -18.65
N GLU A 259 20.58 -7.97 -18.81
CA GLU A 259 19.77 -7.46 -17.69
C GLU A 259 19.65 -8.49 -16.57
N LEU A 260 19.27 -9.73 -16.90
CA LEU A 260 19.13 -10.81 -15.93
C LEU A 260 20.47 -11.24 -15.36
N ASP A 261 21.51 -11.34 -16.20
CA ASP A 261 22.87 -11.70 -15.79
C ASP A 261 23.41 -10.76 -14.71
N SER A 262 23.08 -9.47 -14.81
CA SER A 262 23.51 -8.46 -13.83
C SER A 262 23.04 -8.74 -12.39
N TRP A 263 21.95 -9.49 -12.19
CA TRP A 263 21.44 -9.86 -10.86
C TRP A 263 22.28 -10.92 -10.15
N PHE A 264 23.16 -11.60 -10.88
CA PHE A 264 24.03 -12.65 -10.34
C PHE A 264 25.48 -12.18 -10.12
N LEU A 265 25.76 -10.91 -10.42
CA LEU A 265 27.06 -10.31 -10.14
C LEU A 265 27.24 -10.07 -8.64
N PRO A 266 28.47 -10.18 -8.11
CA PRO A 266 28.73 -9.84 -6.72
C PRO A 266 28.38 -8.36 -6.45
N PRO A 267 27.95 -8.02 -5.21
CA PRO A 267 27.68 -6.63 -4.88
C PRO A 267 28.94 -5.78 -5.08
N PRO A 268 28.80 -4.51 -5.47
CA PRO A 268 29.94 -3.62 -5.64
C PRO A 268 30.69 -3.47 -4.30
N LYS A 269 32.03 -3.49 -4.33
CA LYS A 269 32.88 -3.46 -3.12
C LYS A 269 32.65 -2.24 -2.23
N ASN A 270 32.27 -1.10 -2.82
CA ASN A 270 32.00 0.16 -2.13
C ASN A 270 30.67 0.76 -2.60
N PRO A 271 29.51 0.27 -2.13
CA PRO A 271 28.23 0.83 -2.52
C PRO A 271 28.10 2.25 -1.97
N PRO A 272 27.56 3.21 -2.75
CA PRO A 272 27.29 4.54 -2.23
C PRO A 272 26.30 4.45 -1.05
N LYS A 273 26.59 5.16 0.05
CA LYS A 273 25.70 5.22 1.22
C LYS A 273 24.35 5.78 0.76
N ARG A 274 23.31 4.95 0.75
CA ARG A 274 21.95 5.38 0.41
C ARG A 274 21.40 6.21 1.57
N LYS A 275 21.05 7.46 1.31
CA LYS A 275 20.28 8.27 2.27
C LYS A 275 18.93 7.58 2.52
N PRO A 276 18.47 7.47 3.78
CA PRO A 276 17.12 6.98 4.06
C PRO A 276 16.11 7.80 3.27
N LYS A 277 15.16 7.11 2.60
CA LYS A 277 14.05 7.81 1.96
C LYS A 277 13.17 8.42 3.05
N PRO A 278 12.79 9.70 2.96
CA PRO A 278 11.83 10.29 3.88
C PRO A 278 10.53 9.47 3.90
N GLU A 279 9.92 9.36 5.07
CA GLU A 279 8.59 8.75 5.18
C GLU A 279 7.57 9.58 4.41
N LEU A 280 6.65 8.91 3.71
CA LEU A 280 5.55 9.61 3.03
C LEU A 280 4.60 10.20 4.09
N THR A 281 4.37 11.51 4.04
CA THR A 281 3.32 12.19 4.79
C THR A 281 2.07 12.32 3.91
N LEU A 282 0.91 12.66 4.51
CA LEU A 282 -0.30 12.86 3.73
C LEU A 282 -0.14 13.99 2.69
N ALA A 283 0.60 15.05 3.00
CA ALA A 283 0.88 16.12 2.05
C ALA A 283 1.77 15.69 0.86
N SER A 284 2.51 14.59 1.00
CA SER A 284 3.33 14.02 -0.08
C SER A 284 2.56 13.11 -1.05
N LEU A 285 1.29 12.82 -0.75
CA LEU A 285 0.39 12.01 -1.58
C LEU A 285 -0.44 12.89 -2.52
N PRO A 286 -1.06 12.34 -3.58
CA PRO A 286 -2.06 13.05 -4.36
C PRO A 286 -3.15 13.67 -3.48
N ARG A 287 -3.62 14.89 -3.82
CA ARG A 287 -4.57 15.66 -3.00
C ARG A 287 -5.82 14.86 -2.63
N ASP A 288 -6.36 14.12 -3.59
CA ASP A 288 -7.57 13.29 -3.42
C ASP A 288 -7.40 12.22 -2.33
N CYS A 289 -6.18 11.82 -1.99
CA CYS A 289 -5.93 10.86 -0.92
C CYS A 289 -6.31 11.35 0.46
N ARG A 290 -6.36 12.67 0.68
CA ARG A 290 -6.94 13.24 1.90
C ARG A 290 -8.45 12.96 1.96
N THR A 291 -9.19 13.24 0.89
CA THR A 291 -10.62 12.95 0.80
C THR A 291 -10.91 11.47 0.96
N VAL A 292 -10.13 10.60 0.29
CA VAL A 292 -10.26 9.15 0.44
C VAL A 292 -10.06 8.74 1.89
N LEU A 293 -9.08 9.30 2.59
CA LEU A 293 -8.80 8.96 3.98
C LEU A 293 -9.90 9.43 4.95
N GLU A 294 -10.54 10.57 4.68
CA GLU A 294 -11.47 11.23 5.61
C GLU A 294 -12.94 10.84 5.40
N VAL A 295 -13.35 10.51 4.17
CA VAL A 295 -14.77 10.25 3.85
C VAL A 295 -15.36 9.09 4.66
N GLY A 296 -16.56 9.27 5.20
CA GLY A 296 -17.23 8.25 6.03
C GLY A 296 -16.49 7.93 7.34
N GLY A 297 -15.45 8.68 7.71
CA GLY A 297 -14.94 8.71 9.07
C GLY A 297 -15.87 9.57 9.90
N GLU A 298 -16.40 9.04 10.99
CA GLU A 298 -16.94 9.90 12.04
C GLU A 298 -15.90 10.97 12.35
N ALA A 299 -16.33 12.22 12.22
CA ALA A 299 -15.53 13.36 12.55
C ALA A 299 -15.16 13.24 14.04
N SER A 300 -13.98 12.70 14.33
CA SER A 300 -13.29 12.94 15.60
C SER A 300 -12.80 14.38 15.57
N VAL A 301 -13.75 15.33 15.48
CA VAL A 301 -13.50 16.71 15.85
C VAL A 301 -13.30 16.64 17.35
N ASN A 302 -12.07 16.88 17.79
CA ASN A 302 -11.80 17.26 19.17
C ASN A 302 -12.60 18.53 19.45
N THR A 303 -13.84 18.39 19.91
CA THR A 303 -14.53 19.47 20.58
C THR A 303 -13.82 19.61 21.91
N VAL A 304 -12.98 20.65 22.02
CA VAL A 304 -12.53 21.19 23.29
C VAL A 304 -13.77 21.69 24.01
N ALA A 305 -14.47 20.80 24.71
CA ALA A 305 -15.51 21.16 25.65
C ALA A 305 -14.83 21.36 27.01
N GLN A 306 -14.61 22.62 27.34
CA GLN A 306 -14.41 23.03 28.71
C GLN A 306 -15.56 22.51 29.58
N GLY A 307 -15.21 21.91 30.71
CA GLY A 307 -15.97 22.14 31.94
C GLY A 307 -16.90 21.02 32.43
N ARG A 308 -16.52 20.54 33.61
CA ARG A 308 -17.32 19.97 34.71
C ARG A 308 -17.60 18.47 34.66
N GLY A 309 -17.06 17.81 35.70
CA GLY A 309 -17.17 16.39 35.95
C GLY A 309 -18.58 15.94 36.35
N GLY A 310 -18.82 14.67 36.07
CA GLY A 310 -19.98 13.89 36.49
C GLY A 310 -19.68 12.42 36.26
N ASP A 311 -19.78 11.63 37.32
CA ASP A 311 -19.46 10.22 37.47
C ASP A 311 -20.39 9.30 36.62
N PRO A 312 -19.89 8.36 35.79
CA PRO A 312 -20.73 7.53 34.94
C PRO A 312 -21.07 6.20 35.64
N ALA A 313 -21.96 6.24 36.62
CA ALA A 313 -22.51 5.02 37.22
C ALA A 313 -23.95 5.21 37.69
N ARG A 314 -24.89 5.33 36.75
CA ARG A 314 -26.30 4.92 36.90
C ARG A 314 -27.05 5.21 35.60
N ILE A 315 -28.12 4.43 35.37
CA ILE A 315 -29.12 4.53 34.30
C ILE A 315 -28.83 3.55 33.14
N ILE A 316 -29.32 2.32 33.27
CA ILE A 316 -30.47 1.76 32.52
C ILE A 316 -30.66 0.31 33.02
N LEU A 317 -31.61 0.12 33.93
CA LEU A 317 -32.35 -1.14 34.06
C LEU A 317 -33.81 -0.71 33.94
N ASP A 318 -34.45 -1.12 32.85
CA ASP A 318 -35.90 -1.29 32.66
C ASP A 318 -36.16 -1.22 31.15
N THR A 319 -36.37 -2.37 30.52
CA THR A 319 -37.63 -2.81 29.89
C THR A 319 -37.34 -4.01 28.99
N ILE A 320 -37.62 -5.24 29.45
CA ILE A 320 -37.73 -6.43 28.59
C ILE A 320 -39.11 -7.06 28.87
N PRO A 321 -40.01 -7.17 27.87
CA PRO A 321 -41.27 -7.89 28.04
C PRO A 321 -41.07 -9.41 27.93
N SER A 322 -41.73 -10.13 28.83
CA SER A 322 -41.74 -11.60 28.94
C SER A 322 -42.41 -12.30 27.74
N PRO A 323 -41.93 -13.47 27.28
CA PRO A 323 -42.57 -14.21 26.20
C PRO A 323 -43.83 -14.96 26.67
N ARG A 324 -44.95 -14.73 25.97
CA ARG A 324 -46.19 -15.50 26.11
C ARG A 324 -45.99 -16.95 25.67
N ARG A 325 -46.40 -17.90 26.53
CA ARG A 325 -46.55 -19.33 26.22
C ARG A 325 -47.62 -19.52 25.13
N ARG A 326 -47.34 -20.38 24.13
CA ARG A 326 -48.36 -20.94 23.24
C ARG A 326 -49.03 -22.15 23.92
N PRO A 327 -50.33 -22.41 23.70
CA PRO A 327 -50.96 -23.67 24.09
C PRO A 327 -50.64 -24.79 23.10
N ALA A 328 -50.63 -26.01 23.61
CA ALA A 328 -50.37 -27.25 22.90
C ALA A 328 -51.50 -27.62 21.91
N GLN A 329 -51.09 -28.13 20.75
CA GLN A 329 -51.74 -29.22 20.00
C GLN A 329 -50.62 -30.11 19.46
#